data_AF-A0A3C1MY75-F1
#
_entry.id   AF-A0A3C1MY75-F1
#
_cell.length_a   1.000
_cell.length_b   1.000
_cell.length_c   1.000
_cell.angle_alpha   90.00
_cell.angle_beta   90.00
_cell.angle_gamma   90.00
#
_symmetry.space_group_name_H-M   'P 1'
#
loop_
_entity.id
_entity.type
_entity.pdbx_description
1 polymer ?
#
loop_
_entity_poly.entity_id
_entity_poly.type
_entity_poly.pdbx_seq_one_letter_code
_entity_poly.pdbx_strand_id
1 'polypeptide(L)'
;MRPICFCLFLPLLLPLSTAAHASPTCAATISELKGMLGDQAFPLKWQETSMDDGKPLVVNIAENKGALYLEFTKTSEGLWAESSGVICKTGTGLETRFNGDQIHLGPAANWVLRYALKRGGKFTLTQLGADQLRIATSGWSGTFSPKAK
;
A
#
# COMPACT_ATOMS: atom_id res chain seq x y z
N MET A 1 -16.88 -73.38 -13.78
CA MET A 1 -15.82 -72.47 -13.29
C MET A 1 -16.09 -71.07 -13.88
N ARG A 2 -16.50 -70.12 -13.04
CA ARG A 2 -16.37 -68.67 -13.27
C ARG A 2 -14.95 -68.29 -12.78
N PRO A 3 -14.29 -67.19 -13.24
CA PRO A 3 -14.84 -65.87 -12.95
C PRO A 3 -14.35 -64.64 -13.78
N ILE A 4 -15.01 -63.51 -13.48
CA ILE A 4 -14.46 -62.15 -13.32
C ILE A 4 -14.34 -61.20 -14.53
N CYS A 5 -15.33 -60.30 -14.53
CA CYS A 5 -15.33 -58.91 -14.97
C CYS A 5 -14.21 -58.11 -14.27
N PHE A 6 -13.44 -57.29 -15.00
CA PHE A 6 -12.75 -56.17 -14.38
C PHE A 6 -12.69 -54.96 -15.31
N CYS A 7 -13.70 -54.10 -15.19
CA CYS A 7 -13.62 -52.69 -15.56
C CYS A 7 -12.52 -52.04 -14.71
N LEU A 8 -11.37 -51.72 -15.29
CA LEU A 8 -10.41 -50.80 -14.65
C LEU A 8 -10.82 -49.37 -15.00
N PHE A 9 -11.70 -48.84 -14.14
CA PHE A 9 -11.89 -47.42 -13.89
C PHE A 9 -10.52 -46.78 -13.59
N LEU A 10 -10.10 -45.82 -14.41
CA LEU A 10 -9.01 -44.90 -14.08
C LEU A 10 -9.66 -43.63 -13.48
N PRO A 11 -9.60 -43.40 -12.15
CA PRO A 11 -10.04 -42.12 -11.62
C PRO A 11 -8.94 -41.11 -11.89
N LEU A 12 -9.14 -40.25 -12.88
CA LEU A 12 -8.32 -39.07 -13.08
C LEU A 12 -8.62 -38.09 -11.93
N LEU A 13 -7.89 -38.25 -10.82
CA LEU A 13 -7.85 -37.28 -9.73
C LEU A 13 -7.16 -36.01 -10.26
N LEU A 14 -7.96 -35.11 -10.83
CA LEU A 14 -7.58 -33.71 -11.00
C LEU A 14 -7.52 -33.08 -9.61
N PRO A 15 -6.35 -32.68 -9.09
CA PRO A 15 -6.34 -31.74 -7.99
C PRO A 15 -6.90 -30.43 -8.54
N LEU A 16 -8.14 -30.09 -8.15
CA LEU A 16 -8.59 -28.71 -8.20
C LEU A 16 -7.62 -27.92 -7.33
N SER A 17 -6.63 -27.33 -7.98
CA SER A 17 -5.86 -26.24 -7.38
C SER A 17 -6.81 -25.06 -7.32
N THR A 18 -7.62 -25.00 -6.27
CA THR A 18 -8.22 -23.74 -5.83
C THR A 18 -7.05 -22.84 -5.48
N ALA A 19 -6.62 -22.03 -6.45
CA ALA A 19 -5.90 -20.81 -6.15
C ALA A 19 -6.87 -19.93 -5.37
N ALA A 20 -6.98 -20.17 -4.06
CA ALA A 20 -7.58 -19.25 -3.12
C ALA A 20 -6.63 -18.05 -3.06
N HIS A 21 -6.72 -17.18 -4.07
CA HIS A 21 -6.23 -15.83 -3.96
C HIS A 21 -7.07 -15.19 -2.86
N ALA A 22 -6.57 -15.24 -1.62
CA ALA A 22 -7.15 -14.46 -0.54
C ALA A 22 -7.26 -13.03 -1.04
N SER A 23 -8.49 -12.53 -1.17
CA SER A 23 -8.73 -11.14 -1.53
C SER A 23 -7.90 -10.27 -0.59
N PRO A 24 -7.16 -9.27 -1.10
CA PRO A 24 -6.40 -8.37 -0.25
C PRO A 24 -7.33 -7.82 0.83
N THR A 25 -6.99 -8.00 2.10
CA THR A 25 -7.68 -7.30 3.17
C THR A 25 -7.37 -5.82 3.00
N CYS A 26 -8.40 -5.00 2.84
CA CYS A 26 -8.26 -3.56 2.63
C CYS A 26 -8.95 -2.80 3.76
N ALA A 27 -8.39 -1.63 4.08
CA ALA A 27 -8.91 -0.69 5.06
C ALA A 27 -9.31 0.61 4.37
N ALA A 28 -10.52 1.08 4.66
CA ALA A 28 -11.05 2.39 4.26
C ALA A 28 -11.00 3.40 5.42
N THR A 29 -10.75 2.95 6.65
CA THR A 29 -10.64 3.78 7.86
C THR A 29 -9.35 3.52 8.62
N ILE A 30 -8.95 4.45 9.50
CA ILE A 30 -7.79 4.27 10.38
C ILE A 30 -8.02 3.10 11.34
N SER A 31 -9.25 2.91 11.81
CA SER A 31 -9.62 1.81 12.69
C SER A 31 -9.42 0.46 12.00
N GLU A 32 -9.93 0.33 10.77
CA GLU A 32 -9.72 -0.87 9.95
C GLU A 32 -8.24 -1.09 9.62
N LEU A 33 -7.48 -0.02 9.35
CA LEU A 33 -6.05 -0.11 9.07
C LEU A 33 -5.29 -0.69 10.27
N LYS A 34 -5.52 -0.15 11.46
CA LYS A 34 -4.91 -0.63 12.69
C LYS A 34 -5.35 -2.05 13.04
N GLY A 35 -6.63 -2.37 12.86
CA GLY A 35 -7.16 -3.72 13.03
C GLY A 35 -6.51 -4.72 12.08
N MET A 36 -6.38 -4.36 10.81
CA MET A 36 -5.73 -5.17 9.76
C MET A 36 -4.24 -5.41 10.05
N LEU A 37 -3.56 -4.44 10.66
CA LEU A 37 -2.17 -4.55 11.08
C LEU A 37 -2.00 -5.30 12.42
N GLY A 38 -3.05 -5.41 13.23
CA GLY A 38 -2.94 -5.88 14.60
C GLY A 38 -2.15 -4.93 15.51
N ASP A 39 -2.00 -3.67 15.12
CA ASP A 39 -1.19 -2.66 15.81
C ASP A 39 -2.01 -1.37 16.02
N GLN A 40 -2.50 -1.19 17.24
CA GLN A 40 -3.25 0.00 17.64
C GLN A 40 -2.35 1.24 17.78
N ALA A 41 -1.04 1.05 17.95
CA ALA A 41 -0.04 2.09 18.06
C ALA A 41 0.57 2.48 16.71
N PHE A 42 0.13 1.88 15.61
CA PHE A 42 0.65 2.17 14.27
C PHE A 42 0.70 3.70 14.01
N PRO A 43 1.90 4.26 13.72
CA PRO A 43 2.05 5.69 13.49
C PRO A 43 1.29 6.14 12.24
N LEU A 44 0.60 7.28 12.35
CA LEU A 44 -0.10 7.90 11.22
C LEU A 44 0.73 9.01 10.57
N LYS A 45 1.85 9.40 11.19
CA LYS A 45 2.74 10.44 10.70
C LYS A 45 4.17 9.93 10.63
N TRP A 46 4.78 10.11 9.47
CA TRP A 46 6.10 9.59 9.14
C TRP A 46 6.95 10.69 8.52
N GLN A 47 8.23 10.76 8.86
CA GLN A 47 9.16 11.75 8.30
C GLN A 47 10.28 11.05 7.55
N GLU A 48 10.58 11.53 6.35
CA GLU A 48 11.64 11.00 5.49
C GLU A 48 13.00 11.16 6.17
N THR A 49 13.82 10.11 6.07
CA THR A 49 15.19 10.04 6.61
C THR A 49 16.21 9.66 5.53
N SER A 50 15.77 9.29 4.33
CA SER A 50 16.64 8.88 3.23
C SER A 50 17.28 10.04 2.46
N MET A 51 16.80 11.28 2.64
CA MET A 51 17.26 12.45 1.90
C MET A 51 17.74 13.53 2.87
N ASP A 52 18.93 14.08 2.61
CA ASP A 52 19.60 15.09 3.45
C ASP A 52 19.62 16.46 2.76
N ASP A 53 18.48 16.88 2.22
CA ASP A 53 18.32 18.19 1.57
C ASP A 53 17.76 19.26 2.55
N GLY A 54 17.69 18.92 3.83
CA GLY A 54 17.11 19.76 4.88
C GLY A 54 15.58 19.95 4.79
N LYS A 55 14.92 19.26 3.86
CA LYS A 55 13.48 19.42 3.58
C LYS A 55 12.80 18.05 3.51
N PRO A 56 12.77 17.26 4.60
CA PRO A 56 12.22 15.91 4.53
C PRO A 56 10.75 15.93 4.10
N LEU A 57 10.33 14.93 3.32
CA LEU A 57 8.91 14.66 3.13
C LEU A 57 8.29 14.19 4.45
N VAL A 58 7.11 14.71 4.75
CA VAL A 58 6.26 14.24 5.85
C VAL A 58 5.05 13.57 5.24
N VAL A 59 4.82 12.33 5.62
CA VAL A 59 3.63 11.57 5.24
C VAL A 59 2.65 11.57 6.39
N ASN A 60 1.40 11.87 6.09
CA ASN A 60 0.28 11.82 7.01
C ASN A 60 -0.78 10.87 6.44
N ILE A 61 -1.24 9.93 7.27
CA ILE A 61 -2.37 9.04 6.97
C ILE A 61 -3.58 9.62 7.70
N ALA A 62 -4.47 10.23 6.94
CA ALA A 62 -5.70 10.83 7.44
C ALA A 62 -6.91 10.01 7.00
N GLU A 63 -8.02 10.20 7.70
CA GLU A 63 -9.32 9.65 7.33
C GLU A 63 -10.29 10.80 7.12
N ASN A 64 -11.02 10.76 6.01
CA ASN A 64 -12.05 11.75 5.71
C ASN A 64 -13.16 11.12 4.87
N LYS A 65 -14.42 11.25 5.31
CA LYS A 65 -15.63 10.77 4.61
C LYS A 65 -15.54 9.32 4.11
N GLY A 66 -14.99 8.41 4.94
CA GLY A 66 -14.92 6.98 4.61
C GLY A 66 -13.84 6.60 3.60
N ALA A 67 -12.82 7.44 3.42
CA ALA A 67 -11.62 7.13 2.67
C ALA A 67 -10.36 7.50 3.46
N LEU A 68 -9.28 6.75 3.22
CA LEU A 68 -7.95 7.08 3.71
C LEU A 68 -7.27 8.02 2.72
N TYR A 69 -6.62 9.04 3.27
CA TYR A 69 -5.80 9.99 2.54
C TYR A 69 -4.35 9.77 2.92
N LEU A 70 -3.50 9.63 1.91
CA LEU A 70 -2.06 9.57 2.07
C LEU A 70 -1.48 10.89 1.56
N GLU A 71 -1.19 11.79 2.50
CA GLU A 71 -0.74 13.15 2.23
C GLU A 71 0.78 13.23 2.40
N PHE A 72 1.47 13.73 1.38
CA PHE A 72 2.91 13.94 1.35
C PHE A 72 3.16 15.44 1.26
N THR A 73 3.80 16.01 2.29
CA THR A 73 4.19 17.42 2.33
C THR A 73 5.70 17.53 2.41
N LYS A 74 6.31 18.26 1.47
CA LYS A 74 7.74 18.58 1.52
C LYS A 74 7.93 19.73 2.48
N THR A 75 8.72 19.52 3.54
CA THR A 75 8.95 20.54 4.57
C THR A 75 9.39 21.86 3.93
N SER A 76 8.71 22.95 4.30
CA SER A 76 8.94 24.31 3.77
C SER A 76 8.59 24.55 2.28
N GLU A 77 8.16 23.53 1.53
CA GLU A 77 7.79 23.64 0.11
C GLU A 77 6.30 23.30 -0.16
N GLY A 78 5.63 22.71 0.83
CA GLY A 78 4.19 22.46 0.79
C GLY A 78 3.84 21.11 0.16
N LEU A 79 2.63 21.03 -0.41
CA LEU A 79 2.07 19.78 -0.90
C LEU A 79 2.95 19.18 -2.01
N TRP A 80 3.33 17.92 -1.83
CA TRP A 80 4.02 17.12 -2.83
C TRP A 80 3.01 16.21 -3.55
N ALA A 81 2.28 15.39 -2.81
CA ALA A 81 1.20 14.56 -3.35
C ALA A 81 0.15 14.29 -2.28
N GLU A 82 -1.09 14.03 -2.70
CA GLU A 82 -2.16 13.53 -1.85
C GLU A 82 -2.94 12.49 -2.65
N SER A 83 -3.09 11.28 -2.12
CA SER A 83 -3.95 10.26 -2.73
C SER A 83 -5.07 9.85 -1.80
N SER A 84 -6.27 9.64 -2.34
CA SER A 84 -7.40 9.07 -1.61
C SER A 84 -7.69 7.64 -2.03
N GLY A 85 -8.13 6.79 -1.10
CA GLY A 85 -8.54 5.43 -1.41
C GLY A 85 -8.57 4.50 -0.21
N VAL A 86 -8.36 3.21 -0.49
CA VAL A 86 -8.21 2.15 0.52
C VAL A 86 -6.76 1.71 0.58
N ILE A 87 -6.31 1.28 1.75
CA ILE A 87 -4.99 0.69 1.96
C ILE A 87 -5.17 -0.82 2.10
N CYS A 88 -4.60 -1.59 1.19
CA CYS A 88 -4.69 -3.03 1.16
C CYS A 88 -3.39 -3.69 1.63
N LYS A 89 -3.50 -4.77 2.40
CA LYS A 89 -2.37 -5.63 2.74
C LYS A 89 -1.95 -6.42 1.49
N THR A 90 -0.67 -6.34 1.13
CA THR A 90 -0.11 -7.04 -0.03
C THR A 90 1.22 -7.68 0.35
N GLY A 91 1.27 -9.02 0.37
CA GLY A 91 2.46 -9.74 0.83
C GLY A 91 2.88 -9.31 2.25
N THR A 92 4.08 -8.74 2.36
CA THR A 92 4.66 -8.24 3.62
C THR A 92 4.44 -6.74 3.86
N GLY A 93 3.70 -6.06 2.97
CA GLY A 93 3.51 -4.62 3.05
C GLY A 93 2.05 -4.19 2.89
N LEU A 94 1.88 -2.89 2.72
CA LEU A 94 0.64 -2.21 2.44
C LEU A 94 0.72 -1.56 1.07
N GLU A 95 -0.41 -1.43 0.39
CA GLU A 95 -0.50 -0.79 -0.90
C GLU A 95 -1.78 0.03 -0.98
N THR A 96 -1.66 1.28 -1.40
CA THR A 96 -2.81 2.09 -1.84
C THR A 96 -2.71 2.28 -3.35
N ARG A 97 -3.79 1.96 -4.06
CA ARG A 97 -3.94 2.18 -5.50
C ARG A 97 -4.90 3.32 -5.72
N PHE A 98 -4.60 4.18 -6.67
CA PHE A 98 -5.39 5.36 -7.00
C PHE A 98 -5.41 5.55 -8.51
N ASN A 99 -6.52 6.06 -9.03
CA ASN A 99 -6.62 6.54 -10.41
C ASN A 99 -6.20 8.03 -10.50
N GLY A 100 -6.30 8.62 -11.69
CA GLY A 100 -5.93 10.03 -11.92
C GLY A 100 -6.79 11.05 -11.15
N ASP A 101 -8.05 10.71 -10.85
CA ASP A 101 -8.97 11.59 -10.11
C ASP A 101 -8.75 11.51 -8.59
N GLN A 102 -8.08 10.44 -8.13
CA GLN A 102 -7.80 10.15 -6.73
C GLN A 102 -6.42 10.64 -6.28
N ILE A 103 -5.62 11.23 -7.18
CA ILE A 103 -4.29 11.78 -6.88
C ILE A 103 -4.23 13.27 -7.19
N HIS A 104 -3.86 14.05 -6.20
CA HIS A 104 -3.52 15.46 -6.34
C HIS A 104 -2.01 15.63 -6.20
N LEU A 105 -1.37 16.27 -7.18
CA LEU A 105 0.08 16.52 -7.17
C LEU A 105 0.36 18.01 -6.95
N GLY A 106 0.82 18.34 -5.74
CA GLY A 106 1.08 19.71 -5.33
C GLY A 106 2.34 20.29 -5.97
N PRO A 107 2.58 21.61 -5.85
CA PRO A 107 3.66 22.32 -6.53
C PRO A 107 5.07 21.77 -6.24
N ALA A 108 5.30 21.20 -5.06
CA ALA A 108 6.58 20.63 -4.65
C ALA A 108 6.93 19.30 -5.38
N ALA A 109 5.98 18.66 -6.06
CA ALA A 109 6.28 17.48 -6.88
C ALA A 109 7.04 17.86 -8.16
N ASN A 110 8.12 17.13 -8.42
CA ASN A 110 8.89 17.27 -9.65
C ASN A 110 8.11 16.80 -10.88
N TRP A 111 8.53 17.25 -12.07
CA TRP A 111 7.82 16.98 -13.32
C TRP A 111 7.78 15.49 -13.70
N VAL A 112 8.80 14.70 -13.31
CA VAL A 112 8.88 13.27 -13.58
C VAL A 112 7.76 12.54 -12.84
N LEU A 113 7.56 12.84 -11.55
CA LEU A 113 6.49 12.28 -10.75
C LEU A 113 5.12 12.67 -11.29
N ARG A 114 4.95 13.94 -11.70
CA ARG A 114 3.72 14.42 -12.33
C ARG A 114 3.36 13.62 -13.57
N TYR A 115 4.33 13.37 -14.42
CA TYR A 115 4.13 12.56 -15.61
C TYR A 115 3.80 11.11 -15.24
N ALA A 116 4.53 10.52 -14.30
CA ALA A 116 4.39 9.11 -13.90
C ALA A 116 3.04 8.79 -13.25
N LEU A 117 2.47 9.71 -12.46
CA LEU A 117 1.26 9.47 -11.66
C LEU A 117 -0.01 10.09 -12.25
N LYS A 118 0.07 10.84 -13.36
CA LYS A 118 -1.07 11.56 -13.96
C LYS A 118 -2.29 10.68 -14.24
N ARG A 119 -2.08 9.40 -14.55
CA ARG A 119 -3.15 8.44 -14.88
C ARG A 119 -3.49 7.50 -13.73
N GLY A 120 -3.01 7.82 -12.52
CA GLY A 120 -3.06 6.93 -11.38
C GLY A 120 -1.75 6.15 -11.19
N GLY A 121 -1.75 5.34 -10.17
CA GLY A 121 -0.59 4.58 -9.73
C GLY A 121 -0.86 3.90 -8.41
N LYS A 122 0.23 3.68 -7.67
CA LYS A 122 0.17 3.10 -6.34
C LYS A 122 1.29 3.60 -5.46
N PHE A 123 1.02 3.71 -4.16
CA PHE A 123 2.05 3.79 -3.15
C PHE A 123 2.16 2.45 -2.45
N THR A 124 3.36 1.89 -2.43
CA THR A 124 3.69 0.68 -1.66
C THR A 124 4.42 1.09 -0.40
N LEU A 125 3.87 0.71 0.75
CA LEU A 125 4.35 0.99 2.09
C LEU A 125 4.89 -0.32 2.66
N THR A 126 6.20 -0.45 2.81
CA THR A 126 6.86 -1.68 3.28
C THR A 126 7.53 -1.41 4.62
N GLN A 127 7.14 -2.15 5.65
CA GLN A 127 7.78 -2.04 6.95
C GLN A 127 9.17 -2.70 6.88
N LEU A 128 10.22 -1.92 7.14
CA LEU A 128 11.61 -2.41 7.17
C LEU A 128 12.04 -2.82 8.58
N GLY A 129 11.33 -2.34 9.60
CA GLY A 129 11.53 -2.63 11.02
C GLY A 129 10.44 -1.94 11.86
N ALA A 130 10.55 -1.99 13.19
CA ALA A 130 9.56 -1.37 14.08
C ALA A 130 9.37 0.14 13.79
N ASP A 131 10.46 0.84 13.51
CA ASP A 131 10.50 2.31 13.36
C ASP A 131 10.95 2.77 11.97
N GLN A 132 10.82 1.91 10.95
CA GLN A 132 11.16 2.26 9.58
C GLN A 132 10.12 1.77 8.57
N LEU A 133 9.68 2.71 7.74
CA LEU A 133 8.74 2.49 6.66
C LEU A 133 9.37 2.93 5.34
N ARG A 134 9.45 2.04 4.36
CA ARG A 134 9.76 2.42 2.98
C ARG A 134 8.47 2.75 2.27
N ILE A 135 8.40 3.90 1.63
CA ILE A 135 7.28 4.28 0.77
C ILE A 135 7.81 4.44 -0.65
N ALA A 136 7.18 3.79 -1.61
CA ALA A 136 7.63 3.77 -3.01
C ALA A 136 6.46 3.94 -3.98
N THR A 137 6.75 4.57 -5.12
CA THR A 137 5.88 4.63 -6.29
C THR A 137 6.73 4.62 -7.57
N SER A 138 6.10 4.73 -8.74
CA SER A 138 6.80 4.83 -10.01
C SER A 138 7.76 6.02 -10.02
N GLY A 139 9.07 5.73 -10.13
CA GLY A 139 10.11 6.76 -10.25
C GLY A 139 10.56 7.41 -8.94
N TRP A 140 10.05 6.97 -7.78
CA TRP A 140 10.46 7.53 -6.48
C TRP A 140 10.31 6.52 -5.34
N SER A 141 11.23 6.56 -4.37
CA SER A 141 11.04 5.91 -3.07
C SER A 141 11.79 6.64 -1.98
N GLY A 142 11.27 6.63 -0.76
CA GLY A 142 11.92 7.14 0.44
C GLY A 142 11.83 6.17 1.61
N THR A 143 12.72 6.33 2.58
CA THR A 143 12.64 5.67 3.89
C THR A 143 12.22 6.69 4.92
N PHE A 144 11.33 6.28 5.82
CA PHE A 144 10.69 7.14 6.79
C PHE A 144 10.74 6.55 8.18
N SER A 145 10.76 7.42 9.19
CA SER A 145 10.63 7.05 10.60
C SER A 145 9.39 7.71 11.22
N PRO A 146 8.79 7.08 12.25
CA PRO A 146 7.64 7.64 12.95
C PRO A 146 7.96 9.04 13.47
N LYS A 147 7.04 9.98 13.26
CA LYS A 147 7.10 11.27 13.96
C LYS A 147 6.34 11.10 15.28
N ALA A 148 7.02 11.30 16.41
CA ALA A 148 6.37 11.37 17.70
C ALA A 148 5.24 12.42 17.66
N LYS A 149 4.11 12.11 18.29
CA LYS A 149 2.96 13.02 18.39
C LYS A 149 3.33 14.31 19.11
#